data_AF-A0A6B8TTY3-F1
#
_entry.id   AF-A0A6B8TTY3-F1
#
_cell.length_a   1.000
_cell.length_b   1.000
_cell.length_c   1.000
_cell.angle_alpha   90.00
_cell.angle_beta   90.00
_cell.angle_gamma   90.00
#
_symmetry.space_group_name_H-M   'P 1'
#
loop_
_entity.id
_entity.type
_entity.pdbx_description
1 polymer ?
#
loop_
_entity_poly.entity_id
_entity_poly.type
_entity_poly.pdbx_seq_one_letter_code
_entity_poly.pdbx_strand_id
1 'polypeptide(L)'
;MQPGTSAILRLYFGDLRKLGLPAPDHRIFETHPLLNDQLTHHLRHGDVAVRGDVSLFDGPDVVFADGSRGSYDLVLACTGYRHAVPYAGDLFGGPDGNAMERLYLGFAHRERPGLWAPGLIETNSGAFGAIGQQARIIAAVLADEAGPGTGMAAGFGRRARGHDVDLTGGLKMDRSERHRGYVDSHALHAALADELEALGLDARRDLLGGLAG
;
A
#
# COMPACT_ATOMS: atom_id res chain seq x y z
N MET A 1 -7.68 -0.82 17.77
CA MET A 1 -9.01 -0.76 17.12
C MET A 1 -10.00 -0.09 18.05
N GLN A 2 -10.83 0.83 17.54
CA GLN A 2 -12.03 1.24 18.28
C GLN A 2 -13.12 0.17 18.10
N PRO A 3 -13.54 -0.53 19.16
CA PRO A 3 -14.68 -1.44 19.09
C PRO A 3 -15.94 -0.61 18.76
N GLY A 4 -16.39 -0.64 17.51
CA GLY A 4 -17.59 0.09 17.08
C GLY A 4 -17.68 0.42 15.59
N THR A 5 -16.56 0.55 14.88
CA THR A 5 -16.56 0.99 13.47
C THR A 5 -17.41 0.10 12.56
N SER A 6 -17.31 -1.22 12.71
CA SER A 6 -18.13 -2.15 11.91
C SER A 6 -19.62 -2.05 12.23
N ALA A 7 -20.00 -1.75 13.48
CA ALA A 7 -21.39 -1.56 13.86
C ALA A 7 -21.95 -0.25 13.27
N ILE A 8 -21.16 0.83 13.29
CA ILE A 8 -21.52 2.11 12.68
C ILE A 8 -21.71 1.96 11.16
N LEU A 9 -20.77 1.29 10.47
CA LEU A 9 -20.90 1.05 9.03
C LEU A 9 -22.13 0.19 8.70
N ARG A 10 -22.41 -0.86 9.50
CA ARG A 10 -23.64 -1.66 9.34
C ARG A 10 -24.91 -0.86 9.61
N LEU A 11 -24.89 0.10 10.53
CA LEU A 11 -26.03 0.98 10.78
C LEU A 11 -26.26 1.93 9.60
N TYR A 12 -25.19 2.47 9.02
CA TYR A 12 -25.27 3.43 7.92
C TYR A 12 -25.61 2.78 6.56
N PHE A 13 -24.89 1.72 6.20
CA PHE A 13 -25.04 1.04 4.91
C PHE A 13 -26.00 -0.14 4.92
N GLY A 14 -26.35 -0.66 6.11
CA GLY A 14 -27.14 -1.88 6.25
C GLY A 14 -26.30 -3.14 6.04
N ASP A 15 -26.98 -4.26 5.81
CA ASP A 15 -26.34 -5.52 5.43
C ASP A 15 -26.10 -5.55 3.92
N LEU A 16 -24.87 -5.21 3.51
CA LEU A 16 -24.45 -5.15 2.10
C LEU A 16 -24.59 -6.49 1.36
N ARG A 17 -24.67 -7.62 2.08
CA ARG A 17 -24.92 -8.94 1.47
C ARG A 17 -26.28 -9.01 0.79
N LYS A 18 -27.25 -8.23 1.26
CA LYS A 18 -28.57 -8.10 0.62
C LYS A 18 -28.50 -7.40 -0.74
N LEU A 19 -27.38 -6.74 -1.04
CA LEU A 19 -27.10 -6.09 -2.32
C LEU A 19 -26.19 -6.95 -3.22
N GLY A 20 -25.94 -8.21 -2.86
CA GLY A 20 -25.14 -9.15 -3.63
C GLY A 20 -23.64 -9.12 -3.35
N LEU A 21 -23.16 -8.23 -2.46
CA LEU A 21 -21.75 -8.22 -2.05
C LEU A 21 -21.44 -9.45 -1.17
N PRO A 22 -20.24 -10.06 -1.30
CA PRO A 22 -19.84 -11.16 -0.44
C PRO A 22 -19.71 -10.73 1.02
N ALA A 23 -19.73 -11.70 1.93
CA ALA A 23 -19.37 -11.41 3.32
C ALA A 23 -17.90 -10.96 3.39
N PRO A 24 -17.58 -9.87 4.12
CA PRO A 24 -16.19 -9.47 4.32
C PRO A 24 -15.38 -10.60 4.95
N ASP A 25 -14.20 -10.86 4.40
CA ASP A 25 -13.26 -11.90 4.82
C ASP A 25 -12.13 -11.36 5.73
N HIS A 26 -12.05 -10.04 5.91
CA HIS A 26 -11.09 -9.34 6.76
C HIS A 26 -11.75 -8.18 7.53
N ARG A 27 -11.07 -7.64 8.55
CA ARG A 27 -11.53 -6.49 9.34
C ARG A 27 -11.31 -5.18 8.57
N ILE A 28 -12.12 -4.17 8.88
CA ILE A 28 -11.99 -2.84 8.28
C ILE A 28 -10.58 -2.30 8.53
N PHE A 29 -9.94 -1.77 7.48
CA PHE A 29 -8.54 -1.30 7.43
C PHE A 29 -7.45 -2.38 7.51
N GLU A 30 -7.79 -3.67 7.50
CA GLU A 30 -6.78 -4.71 7.25
C GLU A 30 -6.29 -4.72 5.81
N THR A 31 -7.13 -4.25 4.89
CA THR A 31 -6.77 -3.94 3.51
C THR A 31 -7.26 -2.53 3.16
N HIS A 32 -6.80 -1.99 2.03
CA HIS A 32 -7.27 -0.73 1.46
C HIS A 32 -8.80 -0.75 1.28
N PRO A 33 -9.56 0.03 2.06
CA PRO A 33 -11.01 0.05 1.92
C PRO A 33 -11.37 0.68 0.57
N LEU A 34 -12.44 0.17 -0.04
CA LEU A 34 -13.07 0.87 -1.15
C LEU A 34 -13.80 2.09 -0.59
N LEU A 35 -13.33 3.27 -0.95
CA LEU A 35 -13.96 4.55 -0.61
C LEU A 35 -14.81 4.99 -1.80
N ASN A 36 -16.13 4.81 -1.69
CA ASN A 36 -17.09 5.23 -2.70
C ASN A 36 -18.44 5.52 -2.05
N ASP A 37 -18.96 6.72 -2.24
CA ASP A 37 -20.22 7.21 -1.69
C ASP A 37 -21.44 6.85 -2.56
N GLN A 38 -21.25 6.54 -3.84
CA GLN A 38 -22.31 6.27 -4.82
C GLN A 38 -22.58 4.78 -5.09
N LEU A 39 -21.63 3.88 -4.81
CA LEU A 39 -21.76 2.46 -5.13
C LEU A 39 -22.98 1.84 -4.45
N THR A 40 -23.18 2.14 -3.16
CA THR A 40 -24.35 1.62 -2.43
C THR A 40 -25.66 2.21 -2.97
N HIS A 41 -25.64 3.47 -3.44
CA HIS A 41 -26.80 4.09 -4.07
C HIS A 41 -27.20 3.33 -5.34
N HIS A 42 -26.28 3.10 -6.27
CA HIS A 42 -26.55 2.40 -7.52
C HIS A 42 -26.91 0.92 -7.34
N LEU A 43 -26.28 0.23 -6.38
CA LEU A 43 -26.66 -1.15 -6.02
C LEU A 43 -28.10 -1.24 -5.53
N ARG A 44 -28.58 -0.25 -4.76
CA ARG A 44 -29.96 -0.22 -4.26
C ARG A 44 -31.00 0.08 -5.34
N HIS A 45 -30.63 0.83 -6.38
CA HIS A 45 -31.52 1.17 -7.50
C HIS A 45 -31.49 0.13 -8.63
N GLY A 46 -30.51 -0.77 -8.63
CA GLY A 46 -30.36 -1.82 -9.64
C GLY A 46 -29.57 -1.38 -10.88
N ASP A 47 -28.98 -0.18 -10.88
CA ASP A 47 -28.11 0.29 -11.96
C ASP A 47 -26.79 -0.50 -12.02
N VAL A 48 -26.35 -1.02 -10.88
CA VAL A 48 -25.17 -1.89 -10.73
C VAL A 48 -25.61 -3.19 -10.10
N ALA A 49 -25.10 -4.31 -10.62
CA ALA A 49 -25.29 -5.64 -10.05
C ALA A 49 -23.96 -6.31 -9.80
N VAL A 50 -23.83 -6.98 -8.64
CA VAL A 50 -22.66 -7.79 -8.31
C VAL A 50 -22.75 -9.14 -9.03
N ARG A 51 -21.62 -9.61 -9.55
CA ARG A 51 -21.43 -10.95 -10.11
C ARG A 51 -20.17 -11.57 -9.49
N GLY A 52 -20.12 -12.90 -9.46
CA GLY A 52 -18.92 -13.63 -9.06
C GLY A 52 -17.81 -13.52 -10.10
N ASP A 53 -16.73 -14.27 -9.86
CA ASP A 53 -15.58 -14.30 -10.76
C ASP A 53 -15.97 -14.74 -12.17
N VAL A 54 -15.31 -14.16 -13.16
CA VAL A 54 -15.44 -14.58 -14.57
C VAL A 54 -14.68 -15.89 -14.76
N SER A 55 -15.36 -16.88 -15.33
CA SER A 55 -14.76 -18.17 -15.69
C SER A 55 -14.17 -18.13 -17.10
N LEU A 56 -14.95 -17.69 -18.09
CA LEU A 56 -14.49 -17.56 -19.48
C LEU A 56 -15.36 -16.57 -20.28
N PHE A 57 -14.83 -16.14 -21.42
CA PHE A 57 -15.58 -15.42 -22.46
C PHE A 57 -15.98 -16.39 -23.57
N ASP A 58 -17.26 -16.38 -23.95
CA ASP A 58 -17.82 -17.26 -24.98
C ASP A 58 -18.57 -16.40 -26.01
N GLY A 59 -17.84 -16.00 -27.05
CA GLY A 59 -18.34 -15.03 -28.03
C GLY A 59 -18.66 -13.69 -27.35
N PRO A 60 -19.90 -13.17 -27.46
CA PRO A 60 -20.32 -11.93 -26.79
C PRO A 60 -20.69 -12.13 -25.31
N ASP A 61 -20.70 -13.37 -24.82
CA ASP A 61 -21.12 -13.68 -23.46
C ASP A 61 -19.94 -13.81 -22.50
N VAL A 62 -20.19 -13.43 -21.26
CA VAL A 62 -19.36 -13.72 -20.10
C VAL A 62 -20.00 -14.85 -19.32
N VAL A 63 -19.23 -15.90 -19.05
CA VAL A 63 -19.62 -17.02 -18.19
C VAL A 63 -18.98 -16.83 -16.83
N PHE A 64 -19.79 -16.82 -15.78
CA PHE A 64 -19.33 -16.66 -14.40
C PHE A 64 -19.04 -18.01 -13.74
N ALA A 65 -18.28 -18.00 -12.65
CA ALA A 65 -17.85 -19.20 -11.93
C ALA A 65 -19.01 -20.03 -11.36
N ASP A 66 -20.19 -19.44 -11.16
CA ASP A 66 -21.42 -20.12 -10.75
C ASP A 66 -22.19 -20.77 -11.92
N GLY A 67 -21.66 -20.65 -13.15
CA GLY A 67 -22.27 -21.15 -14.39
C GLY A 67 -23.30 -20.19 -15.01
N SER A 68 -23.61 -19.06 -14.37
CA SER A 68 -24.48 -18.04 -14.97
C SER A 68 -23.81 -17.35 -16.16
N ARG A 69 -24.62 -16.76 -17.04
CA ARG A 69 -24.18 -16.13 -18.29
C ARG A 69 -24.83 -14.77 -18.49
N GLY A 70 -24.13 -13.85 -19.13
CA GLY A 70 -24.69 -12.58 -19.59
C GLY A 70 -23.91 -12.03 -20.79
N SER A 71 -24.61 -11.32 -21.68
CA SER A 71 -24.00 -10.64 -22.83
C SER A 71 -23.64 -9.21 -22.45
N TYR A 72 -22.47 -8.75 -22.87
CA TYR A 72 -21.94 -7.42 -22.52
C TYR A 72 -21.28 -6.75 -23.72
N ASP A 73 -21.58 -5.47 -23.95
CA ASP A 73 -21.00 -4.70 -25.06
C ASP A 73 -19.55 -4.25 -24.77
N LEU A 74 -19.18 -4.14 -23.49
CA LEU A 74 -17.89 -3.66 -23.04
C LEU A 74 -17.45 -4.34 -21.74
N VAL A 75 -16.18 -4.74 -21.70
CA VAL A 75 -15.52 -5.26 -20.50
C VAL A 75 -14.37 -4.33 -20.13
N LEU A 76 -14.41 -3.78 -18.92
CA LEU A 76 -13.37 -2.92 -18.38
C LEU A 76 -12.58 -3.68 -17.29
N ALA A 77 -11.32 -3.98 -17.56
CA ALA A 77 -10.45 -4.66 -16.61
C ALA A 77 -9.88 -3.66 -15.58
N CYS A 78 -10.55 -3.57 -14.43
CA CYS A 78 -10.11 -2.75 -13.30
C CYS A 78 -9.25 -3.56 -12.29
N THR A 79 -8.34 -4.41 -12.78
CA THR A 79 -7.59 -5.41 -12.00
C THR A 79 -6.30 -4.86 -11.36
N GLY A 80 -6.11 -3.55 -11.30
CA GLY A 80 -4.95 -2.91 -10.71
C GLY A 80 -3.71 -2.88 -11.61
N TYR A 81 -2.54 -2.65 -11.01
CA TYR A 81 -1.26 -2.47 -11.69
C TYR A 81 -0.16 -3.32 -11.04
N ARG A 82 0.92 -3.53 -11.79
CA ARG A 82 2.18 -4.09 -11.27
C ARG A 82 3.22 -2.98 -11.20
N HIS A 83 4.03 -2.98 -10.13
CA HIS A 83 5.18 -2.10 -10.05
C HIS A 83 6.26 -2.57 -11.04
N ALA A 84 6.71 -1.67 -11.90
CA ALA A 84 7.81 -1.94 -12.81
C ALA A 84 8.71 -0.70 -12.92
N VAL A 85 10.03 -0.93 -12.90
CA VAL A 85 11.04 0.10 -13.18
C VAL A 85 11.88 -0.36 -14.38
N PRO A 86 11.38 -0.27 -15.63
CA PRO A 86 11.95 -1.00 -16.77
C PRO A 86 13.43 -0.70 -17.03
N TYR A 87 13.89 0.52 -16.75
CA TYR A 87 15.28 0.93 -16.95
C TYR A 87 16.22 0.47 -15.83
N ALA A 88 15.70 -0.05 -14.72
CA ALA A 88 16.46 -0.46 -13.54
C ALA A 88 15.90 -1.74 -12.89
N GLY A 89 15.15 -2.56 -13.64
CA GLY A 89 14.43 -3.71 -13.10
C GLY A 89 15.34 -4.69 -12.38
N ASP A 90 16.52 -4.95 -12.95
CA ASP A 90 17.55 -5.83 -12.36
C ASP A 90 18.07 -5.32 -11.00
N LEU A 91 17.99 -4.01 -10.77
CA LEU A 91 18.32 -3.45 -9.46
C LEU A 91 17.25 -3.78 -8.43
N PHE A 92 16.01 -3.95 -8.85
CA PHE A 92 14.86 -4.16 -7.96
C PHE A 92 14.30 -5.60 -8.01
N GLY A 93 15.11 -6.57 -8.44
CA GLY A 93 14.74 -8.00 -8.42
C GLY A 93 14.28 -8.58 -9.75
N GLY A 94 14.34 -7.81 -10.84
CA GLY A 94 14.01 -8.28 -12.19
C GLY A 94 12.50 -8.33 -12.47
N PRO A 95 12.09 -8.95 -13.60
CA PRO A 95 10.69 -8.97 -14.06
C PRO A 95 9.69 -9.62 -13.10
N ASP A 96 10.16 -10.58 -12.29
CA ASP A 96 9.33 -11.36 -11.36
C ASP A 96 9.60 -11.00 -9.88
N GLY A 97 10.51 -10.06 -9.63
CA GLY A 97 10.91 -9.64 -8.29
C GLY A 97 9.99 -8.55 -7.74
N ASN A 98 9.73 -8.59 -6.43
CA ASN A 98 9.10 -7.46 -5.76
C ASN A 98 10.17 -6.43 -5.38
N ALA A 99 10.13 -5.29 -6.08
CA ALA A 99 11.02 -4.16 -5.83
C ALA A 99 11.06 -3.70 -4.37
N MET A 100 9.92 -3.82 -3.67
CA MET A 100 9.72 -3.33 -2.31
C MET A 100 10.41 -4.21 -1.26
N GLU A 101 10.58 -5.52 -1.51
CA GLU A 101 11.21 -6.46 -0.56
C GLU A 101 12.70 -6.14 -0.32
N ARG A 102 13.34 -5.44 -1.27
CA ARG A 102 14.75 -5.03 -1.19
C ARG A 102 14.95 -3.68 -0.52
N LEU A 103 13.87 -3.02 -0.11
CA LEU A 103 13.90 -1.66 0.41
C LEU A 103 13.73 -1.64 1.92
N TYR A 104 14.73 -1.09 2.60
CA TYR A 104 14.60 -0.69 3.99
C TYR A 104 13.62 0.48 4.09
N LEU A 105 12.63 0.34 4.97
CA LEU A 105 11.50 1.26 5.16
C LEU A 105 10.79 1.66 3.85
N GLY A 106 10.82 0.76 2.86
CA GLY A 106 10.14 0.96 1.58
C GLY A 106 10.76 2.03 0.67
N PHE A 107 11.98 2.51 0.93
CA PHE A 107 12.64 3.46 0.02
C PHE A 107 14.15 3.28 -0.15
N ALA A 108 14.88 2.69 0.80
CA ALA A 108 16.33 2.64 0.75
C ALA A 108 16.84 1.25 0.36
N HIS A 109 17.59 1.11 -0.73
CA HIS A 109 18.03 -0.21 -1.17
C HIS A 109 19.04 -0.81 -0.17
N ARG A 110 18.73 -2.00 0.37
CA ARG A 110 19.53 -2.64 1.43
C ARG A 110 20.97 -2.94 0.98
N GLU A 111 21.13 -3.54 -0.19
CA GLU A 111 22.45 -4.02 -0.65
C GLU A 111 23.25 -3.00 -1.49
N ARG A 112 22.62 -1.88 -1.88
CA ARG A 112 23.19 -0.90 -2.82
C ARG A 112 23.05 0.50 -2.23
N PRO A 113 24.01 0.93 -1.38
CA PRO A 113 24.01 2.29 -0.83
C PRO A 113 23.93 3.35 -1.94
N GLY A 114 23.15 4.41 -1.71
CA GLY A 114 22.92 5.46 -2.69
C GLY A 114 21.81 5.19 -3.71
N LEU A 115 21.22 3.99 -3.72
CA LEU A 115 20.03 3.69 -4.51
C LEU A 115 18.76 3.86 -3.66
N TRP A 116 17.90 4.77 -4.10
CA TRP A 116 16.67 5.15 -3.40
C TRP A 116 15.45 5.02 -4.31
N ALA A 117 14.32 4.64 -3.74
CA ALA A 117 13.03 4.51 -4.40
C ALA A 117 11.90 5.09 -3.51
N PRO A 118 11.92 6.40 -3.23
CA PRO A 118 10.91 7.03 -2.40
C PRO A 118 9.52 6.86 -3.03
N GLY A 119 8.53 6.52 -2.19
CA GLY A 119 7.15 6.30 -2.64
C GLY A 119 6.89 4.96 -3.32
N LEU A 120 7.88 4.05 -3.40
CA LEU A 120 7.64 2.67 -3.82
C LEU A 120 7.08 1.84 -2.65
N ILE A 121 5.96 2.33 -2.10
CA ILE A 121 5.24 1.80 -0.93
C ILE A 121 3.74 1.81 -1.21
N GLU A 122 3.04 0.82 -0.68
CA GLU A 122 1.58 0.78 -0.62
C GLU A 122 1.19 0.76 0.86
N THR A 123 0.33 1.68 1.30
CA THR A 123 0.01 1.83 2.73
C THR A 123 -1.47 2.05 2.93
N ASN A 124 -2.04 1.69 4.09
CA ASN A 124 -3.46 1.96 4.40
C ASN A 124 -3.86 3.44 4.56
N SER A 125 -3.00 4.38 4.14
CA SER A 125 -3.20 5.82 4.16
C SER A 125 -2.49 6.50 2.97
N GLY A 126 -2.59 7.82 2.87
CA GLY A 126 -1.86 8.60 1.87
C GLY A 126 -0.34 8.52 2.05
N ALA A 127 0.38 8.27 0.97
CA ALA A 127 1.84 8.09 1.01
C ALA A 127 2.64 9.40 1.11
N PHE A 128 2.04 10.57 0.89
CA PHE A 128 2.77 11.85 0.77
C PHE A 128 3.58 12.22 2.01
N GLY A 129 3.02 12.02 3.20
CA GLY A 129 3.74 12.28 4.45
C GLY A 129 4.99 11.41 4.57
N ALA A 130 4.86 10.12 4.24
CA ALA A 130 5.97 9.18 4.29
C ALA A 130 7.04 9.53 3.24
N ILE A 131 6.63 9.86 2.01
CA ILE A 131 7.55 10.32 0.95
C ILE A 131 8.33 11.56 1.41
N GLY A 132 7.68 12.51 2.09
CA GLY A 132 8.33 13.68 2.67
C GLY A 132 9.40 13.31 3.69
N GLN A 133 9.10 12.41 4.62
CA GLN A 133 10.07 11.91 5.61
C GLN A 133 11.23 11.16 4.95
N GLN A 134 10.94 10.28 3.98
CA GLN A 134 11.94 9.57 3.18
C GLN A 134 12.88 10.56 2.48
N ALA A 135 12.35 11.60 1.83
CA ALA A 135 13.15 12.62 1.15
C ALA A 135 14.07 13.38 2.12
N ARG A 136 13.61 13.68 3.34
CA ARG A 136 14.45 14.31 4.38
C ARG A 136 15.60 13.41 4.81
N ILE A 137 15.34 12.12 5.00
CA ILE A 137 16.39 11.13 5.33
C ILE A 137 17.42 11.07 4.19
N ILE A 138 16.97 10.94 2.94
CA ILE A 138 17.85 10.92 1.76
C ILE A 138 18.72 12.18 1.72
N ALA A 139 18.12 13.35 1.87
CA ALA A 139 18.83 14.62 1.82
C ALA A 139 19.91 14.74 2.92
N ALA A 140 19.62 14.28 4.14
CA ALA A 140 20.58 14.31 5.24
C ALA A 140 21.74 13.33 5.02
N VAL A 141 21.46 12.12 4.55
CA VAL A 141 22.49 11.13 4.19
C VAL A 141 23.41 11.68 3.11
N LEU A 142 22.85 12.21 2.01
CA LEU A 142 23.64 12.79 0.91
C LEU A 142 24.46 14.01 1.35
N ALA A 143 23.92 14.85 2.24
CA ALA A 143 24.64 16.01 2.78
C ALA A 143 25.84 15.59 3.65
N ASP A 144 25.69 14.53 4.45
CA ASP A 144 26.79 13.97 5.24
C ASP A 144 27.89 13.38 4.34
N GLU A 145 27.50 12.63 3.30
CA GLU A 145 28.42 12.03 2.33
C GLU A 145 29.21 13.09 1.53
N ALA A 146 28.58 14.21 1.20
CA ALA A 146 29.23 15.33 0.49
C ALA A 146 30.07 16.21 1.41
N GLY A 147 29.84 16.16 2.72
CA GLY A 147 30.51 16.97 3.73
C GLY A 147 31.77 16.32 4.31
N PRO A 148 32.23 16.79 5.49
CA PRO A 148 33.39 16.21 6.18
C PRO A 148 33.21 14.76 6.65
N GLY A 149 32.01 14.18 6.48
CA GLY A 149 31.66 12.84 6.92
C GLY A 149 31.59 12.72 8.44
N THR A 150 30.41 12.96 9.02
CA THR A 150 30.16 12.75 10.46
C THR A 150 30.01 11.27 10.82
N GLY A 151 29.95 10.38 9.81
CA GLY A 151 29.67 8.96 9.97
C GLY A 151 28.18 8.63 10.04
N MET A 152 27.32 9.64 9.91
CA MET A 152 25.86 9.52 9.89
C MET A 152 25.40 8.64 8.74
N ALA A 153 25.87 8.89 7.52
CA ALA A 153 25.52 8.10 6.34
C ALA A 153 25.94 6.62 6.49
N ALA A 154 27.13 6.38 7.03
CA ALA A 154 27.61 5.03 7.33
C ALA A 154 26.75 4.33 8.41
N GLY A 155 26.27 5.08 9.40
CA GLY A 155 25.34 4.61 10.43
C GLY A 155 24.00 4.17 9.84
N PHE A 156 23.40 5.02 9.01
CA PHE A 156 22.19 4.71 8.26
C PHE A 156 22.37 3.45 7.40
N GLY A 157 23.45 3.37 6.62
CA GLY A 157 23.74 2.21 5.76
C GLY A 157 23.97 0.90 6.53
N ARG A 158 24.36 0.94 7.81
CA ARG A 158 24.40 -0.26 8.67
C ARG A 158 23.00 -0.69 9.10
N ARG A 159 22.14 0.26 9.52
CA ARG A 159 20.75 -0.05 9.91
C ARG A 159 19.95 -0.57 8.72
N ALA A 160 20.05 0.07 7.56
CA ALA A 160 19.35 -0.36 6.35
C ALA A 160 19.68 -1.81 5.95
N ARG A 161 20.94 -2.24 6.13
CA ARG A 161 21.38 -3.62 5.82
C ARG A 161 20.99 -4.65 6.86
N GLY A 162 21.10 -4.30 8.14
CA GLY A 162 21.06 -5.28 9.24
C GLY A 162 19.78 -5.26 10.07
N HIS A 163 18.88 -4.30 9.85
CA HIS A 163 17.68 -4.13 10.65
C HIS A 163 16.43 -4.49 9.84
N ASP A 164 15.68 -5.46 10.34
CA ASP A 164 14.32 -5.73 9.89
C ASP A 164 13.35 -5.05 10.85
N VAL A 165 12.53 -4.16 10.28
CA VAL A 165 11.50 -3.44 11.00
C VAL A 165 10.17 -4.05 10.59
N ASP A 166 9.36 -4.43 11.58
CA ASP A 166 8.00 -4.90 11.32
C ASP A 166 7.11 -3.72 10.93
N LEU A 167 6.86 -3.61 9.63
CA LEU A 167 5.98 -2.60 9.05
C LEU A 167 4.54 -3.10 8.88
N THR A 168 4.23 -4.31 9.33
CA THR A 168 2.87 -4.86 9.18
C THR A 168 1.90 -4.23 10.16
N GLY A 169 2.37 -3.68 11.29
CA GLY A 169 1.49 -3.15 12.34
C GLY A 169 0.47 -4.17 12.88
N GLY A 170 0.74 -5.48 12.70
CA GLY A 170 -0.19 -6.56 13.03
C GLY A 170 -1.30 -6.80 12.00
N LEU A 171 -1.21 -6.20 10.81
CA LEU A 171 -2.11 -6.46 9.69
C LEU A 171 -1.95 -7.91 9.21
N LYS A 172 -3.08 -8.58 8.97
CA LYS A 172 -3.12 -9.91 8.33
C LYS A 172 -3.46 -9.75 6.86
N MET A 173 -2.44 -9.80 6.02
CA MET A 173 -2.61 -9.69 4.57
C MET A 173 -2.83 -11.06 3.95
N ASP A 174 -3.68 -11.10 2.92
CA ASP A 174 -3.73 -12.28 2.05
C ASP A 174 -2.44 -12.38 1.20
N ARG A 175 -2.25 -13.53 0.55
CA ARG A 175 -1.05 -13.82 -0.26
C ARG A 175 -1.10 -13.23 -1.68
N SER A 176 -2.04 -12.34 -1.99
CA SER A 176 -2.16 -11.80 -3.34
C SER A 176 -0.98 -10.88 -3.68
N GLU A 177 -0.71 -10.77 -4.98
CA GLU A 177 0.35 -9.91 -5.52
C GLU A 177 0.19 -8.46 -5.06
N ARG A 178 -1.06 -7.99 -4.92
CA ARG A 178 -1.42 -6.64 -4.47
C ARG A 178 -0.93 -6.30 -3.05
N HIS A 179 -0.88 -7.28 -2.15
CA HIS A 179 -0.49 -7.03 -0.76
C HIS A 179 1.01 -7.25 -0.53
N ARG A 180 1.77 -7.69 -1.53
CA ARG A 180 3.22 -7.85 -1.38
C ARG A 180 3.88 -6.48 -1.26
N GLY A 181 4.49 -6.20 -0.11
CA GLY A 181 5.14 -4.91 0.17
C GLY A 181 4.23 -3.85 0.76
N TYR A 182 2.97 -4.20 1.05
CA TYR A 182 2.06 -3.32 1.76
C TYR A 182 2.55 -3.12 3.21
N VAL A 183 2.44 -1.88 3.70
CA VAL A 183 2.82 -1.52 5.07
C VAL A 183 1.70 -0.79 5.80
N ASP A 184 1.65 -0.94 7.12
CA ASP A 184 0.80 -0.11 7.97
C ASP A 184 1.38 1.30 8.07
N SER A 185 0.54 2.31 7.84
CA SER A 185 1.00 3.70 7.81
C SER A 185 1.52 4.16 9.18
N HIS A 186 0.92 3.74 10.29
CA HIS A 186 1.40 4.10 11.63
C HIS A 186 2.76 3.46 11.92
N ALA A 187 2.92 2.17 11.63
CA ALA A 187 4.20 1.48 11.78
C ALA A 187 5.30 2.11 10.92
N LEU A 188 4.99 2.45 9.66
CA LEU A 188 5.92 3.12 8.76
C LEU A 188 6.31 4.52 9.28
N HIS A 189 5.34 5.35 9.66
CA HIS A 189 5.63 6.69 10.16
C HIS A 189 6.42 6.69 11.46
N ALA A 190 6.17 5.73 12.36
CA ALA A 190 6.97 5.54 13.57
C ALA A 190 8.42 5.17 13.21
N ALA A 191 8.61 4.19 12.33
CA ALA A 191 9.95 3.77 11.90
C ALA A 191 10.73 4.89 11.17
N LEU A 192 10.05 5.69 10.35
CA LEU A 192 10.64 6.86 9.69
C LEU A 192 10.99 7.97 10.70
N ALA A 193 10.16 8.16 11.74
CA ALA A 193 10.45 9.09 12.82
C ALA A 193 11.71 8.67 13.60
N ASP A 194 11.82 7.39 13.96
CA ASP A 194 12.99 6.84 14.64
C ASP A 194 14.27 7.05 13.81
N GLU A 195 14.19 6.87 12.49
CA GLU A 195 15.33 7.14 11.60
C GLU A 195 15.66 8.63 11.51
N LEU A 196 14.67 9.52 11.42
CA LEU A 196 14.91 10.96 11.47
C LEU A 196 15.63 11.37 12.76
N GLU A 197 15.19 10.85 13.91
CA GLU A 197 15.81 11.10 15.21
C GLU A 197 17.24 10.54 15.30
N ALA A 198 17.48 9.35 14.75
CA ALA A 198 18.81 8.74 14.67
C ALA A 198 19.78 9.54 13.79
N LEU A 199 19.27 10.39 12.89
CA LEU A 199 20.03 11.33 12.07
C LEU A 199 20.10 12.74 12.70
N GLY A 200 19.56 12.93 13.91
CA GLY A 200 19.55 14.22 14.61
C GLY A 200 18.54 15.21 14.03
N LEU A 201 17.53 14.75 13.28
CA LEU A 201 16.50 15.58 12.68
C LEU A 201 15.21 15.55 13.53
N ASP A 202 14.50 16.67 13.59
CA ASP A 202 13.21 16.73 14.28
C ASP A 202 12.12 16.02 13.47
N ALA A 203 11.61 14.91 14.01
CA ALA A 203 10.51 14.13 13.46
C ALA A 203 9.14 14.82 13.63
N ARG A 204 9.00 15.74 14.60
CA ARG A 204 7.70 16.38 14.93
C ARG A 204 7.20 17.35 13.86
N ARG A 205 8.10 17.85 13.01
CA ARG A 205 7.74 18.75 11.91
C ARG A 205 6.77 18.12 10.89
N ASP A 206 6.72 16.79 10.81
CA ASP A 206 5.98 16.07 9.76
C ASP A 206 4.67 15.42 10.27
N LEU A 207 4.46 15.32 11.59
CA LEU A 207 3.23 14.81 12.20
C LEU A 207 1.99 15.68 11.87
N LEU A 208 2.21 16.97 11.58
CA LEU A 208 1.13 17.89 11.21
C LEU A 208 0.72 17.80 9.72
N GLY A 209 1.55 17.18 8.88
CA GLY A 209 1.25 16.96 7.45
C GLY A 209 0.47 15.68 7.18
N GLY A 210 0.58 14.66 8.04
CA GLY A 210 -0.05 13.35 7.88
C GLY A 210 -1.48 13.23 8.46
N LEU A 211 -1.91 14.18 9.28
CA LEU A 211 -3.26 14.20 9.89
C LEU A 211 -4.30 14.99 9.08
N ALA A 212 -3.89 15.59 7.96
CA ALA A 212 -4.73 16.44 7.11
C ALA A 212 -5.13 15.78 5.77
N GLY A 213 -4.85 14.48 5.60
CA GLY A 213 -5.22 13.69 4.43
C GLY A 213 -6.38 12.75 4.70
#